data_AF-A0A9Q3CT28-F1
#
_entry.id   AF-A0A9Q3CT28-F1
#
_cell.length_a   1.000
_cell.length_b   1.000
_cell.length_c   1.000
_cell.angle_alpha   90.00
_cell.angle_beta   90.00
_cell.angle_gamma   90.00
#
_symmetry.space_group_name_H-M   'P 1'
#
loop_
_entity.id
_entity.type
_entity.pdbx_description
1 polymer ?
#
loop_
_entity_poly.entity_id
_entity_poly.type
_entity_poly.pdbx_seq_one_letter_code
_entity_poly.pdbx_strand_id
1 'polypeptide(L)'
;MMLCNSVFRAFLISFLWSFPHELASTEVGIRATLSQHSHLASLHGSFYTPSFADDIKEKIIKSNQVSNLKLDSTRLIVVSNRLPITMTSANDPRLTKSYSFKESSGGLVSALSGCKKQIDFRWIGWNGMDVPEPAREEVQKKLSQEFPRKAVCNGFSNSVLWPLLHEEMGKIDFHEDNWEAYKAANQKFADAVYSEMEEALIQGKKVMVWVQDYHLMLLPMMLRKLINEQVVLSNNHIRGKVHIGFFLHTPFPPVELYKQLPVAQELLRGLLQSDLVGFHVDDYYKKFFAAIQELEGVPVPQPNHALTFNGRHIHADSFPIGIDPTQFEDELKKDSSQKQIKMYEEKFGHAKVIVGVDRLEFVIFSLCLVVRYFRPCSS
;
A
#
# COMPACT_ATOMS: atom_id res chain seq x y z
N MET A 1 -13.40 16.44 2.51
CA MET A 1 -14.07 15.49 3.42
C MET A 1 -14.01 14.01 2.94
N MET A 2 -13.07 13.58 2.07
CA MET A 2 -12.96 12.15 1.64
C MET A 2 -11.53 11.74 1.21
N LEU A 3 -10.46 12.24 1.83
CA LEU A 3 -9.10 12.08 1.27
C LEU A 3 -8.57 10.63 1.28
N CYS A 4 -8.79 9.83 2.33
CA CYS A 4 -8.35 8.41 2.33
C CYS A 4 -9.10 7.55 1.29
N ASN A 5 -10.43 7.68 1.23
CA ASN A 5 -11.25 6.91 0.30
C ASN A 5 -10.97 7.27 -1.16
N SER A 6 -10.61 8.53 -1.44
CA SER A 6 -10.36 8.99 -2.81
C SER A 6 -9.09 8.38 -3.41
N VAL A 7 -8.10 8.00 -2.59
CA VAL A 7 -6.80 7.47 -3.06
C VAL A 7 -6.90 5.99 -3.35
N PHE A 8 -7.50 5.22 -2.44
CA PHE A 8 -7.80 3.81 -2.67
C PHE A 8 -8.73 3.67 -3.88
N ARG A 9 -9.74 4.56 -4.01
CA ARG A 9 -10.59 4.63 -5.19
C ARG A 9 -9.82 5.08 -6.42
N ALA A 10 -8.99 6.12 -6.36
CA ALA A 10 -8.23 6.57 -7.53
C ALA A 10 -7.24 5.52 -8.02
N PHE A 11 -6.58 4.80 -7.10
CA PHE A 11 -5.74 3.66 -7.43
C PHE A 11 -6.57 2.54 -8.05
N LEU A 12 -7.68 2.13 -7.41
CA LEU A 12 -8.54 1.07 -7.94
C LEU A 12 -9.18 1.45 -9.29
N ILE A 13 -9.57 2.71 -9.47
CA ILE A 13 -10.10 3.26 -10.72
C ILE A 13 -9.01 3.25 -11.78
N SER A 14 -7.81 3.75 -11.49
CA SER A 14 -6.69 3.75 -12.44
C SER A 14 -6.25 2.33 -12.79
N PHE A 15 -6.33 1.43 -11.81
CA PHE A 15 -6.06 0.02 -11.98
C PHE A 15 -7.12 -0.65 -12.86
N LEU A 16 -8.40 -0.34 -12.69
CA LEU A 16 -9.48 -0.78 -13.59
C LEU A 16 -9.40 -0.12 -14.98
N TRP A 17 -9.02 1.15 -15.05
CA TRP A 17 -8.89 1.94 -16.28
C TRP A 17 -7.67 1.57 -17.12
N SER A 18 -6.65 0.93 -16.52
CA SER A 18 -5.55 0.32 -17.25
C SER A 18 -6.03 -0.80 -18.20
N PHE A 19 -7.33 -1.18 -18.15
CA PHE A 19 -7.94 -2.22 -18.99
C PHE A 19 -9.21 -1.71 -19.71
N PRO A 20 -9.07 -0.98 -20.84
CA PRO A 20 -10.20 -0.32 -21.52
C PRO A 20 -11.29 -1.25 -22.06
N HIS A 21 -11.00 -2.53 -22.33
CA HIS A 21 -12.01 -3.51 -22.77
C HIS A 21 -13.04 -3.90 -21.69
N GLU A 22 -12.84 -3.49 -20.43
CA GLU A 22 -13.68 -3.92 -19.30
C GLU A 22 -14.76 -2.92 -18.89
N LEU A 23 -14.75 -1.69 -19.41
CA LEU A 23 -15.70 -0.60 -19.06
C LEU A 23 -16.92 -0.50 -20.01
N ALA A 24 -17.05 -1.42 -20.98
CA ALA A 24 -18.08 -1.36 -22.02
C ALA A 24 -19.54 -1.48 -21.51
N SER A 25 -19.77 -1.84 -20.24
CA SER A 25 -21.13 -1.92 -19.65
C SER A 25 -21.59 -0.65 -18.94
N THR A 26 -20.76 0.38 -18.82
CA THR A 26 -21.09 1.67 -18.18
C THR A 26 -20.96 2.87 -19.14
N GLU A 27 -20.71 2.62 -20.42
CA GLU A 27 -20.22 3.58 -21.42
C GLU A 27 -21.22 4.67 -21.89
N VAL A 28 -22.50 4.65 -21.48
CA VAL A 28 -23.49 5.59 -22.04
C VAL A 28 -23.48 6.97 -21.34
N GLY A 29 -22.91 7.11 -20.14
CA GLY A 29 -23.01 8.36 -19.36
C GLY A 29 -21.85 9.36 -19.46
N ILE A 30 -20.63 8.92 -19.81
CA ILE A 30 -19.41 9.71 -19.54
C ILE A 30 -18.85 10.39 -20.81
N ARG A 31 -19.17 9.89 -22.01
CA ARG A 31 -18.69 10.46 -23.28
C ARG A 31 -19.21 11.88 -23.59
N ALA A 32 -20.29 12.34 -22.95
CA ALA A 32 -20.88 13.65 -23.23
C ALA A 32 -20.13 14.82 -22.57
N THR A 33 -19.37 14.59 -21.50
CA THR A 33 -18.78 15.68 -20.69
C THR A 33 -17.33 16.02 -21.10
N LEU A 34 -16.68 15.15 -21.88
CA LEU A 34 -15.26 15.29 -22.27
C LEU A 34 -15.01 16.30 -23.40
N SER A 35 -16.06 16.87 -24.02
CA SER A 35 -15.93 17.79 -25.15
C SER A 35 -15.99 19.28 -24.77
N GLN A 36 -16.46 19.64 -23.57
CA GLN A 36 -16.85 21.03 -23.28
C GLN A 36 -15.91 21.87 -22.39
N HIS A 37 -14.80 21.33 -21.86
CA HIS A 37 -13.97 22.08 -20.90
C HIS A 37 -12.50 22.30 -21.30
N SER A 38 -12.18 22.32 -22.59
CA SER A 38 -10.88 22.77 -23.11
C SER A 38 -10.76 24.29 -23.32
N HIS A 39 -11.76 25.07 -22.90
CA HIS A 39 -11.70 26.53 -22.94
C HIS A 39 -11.97 27.12 -21.57
N LEU A 40 -10.91 27.54 -20.87
CA LEU A 40 -10.79 28.83 -20.17
C LEU A 40 -9.54 28.82 -19.28
N ALA A 41 -8.46 29.39 -19.81
CA ALA A 41 -7.36 29.91 -19.02
C ALA A 41 -7.33 31.44 -19.19
N SER A 42 -7.39 32.22 -18.11
CA SER A 42 -6.47 33.34 -17.84
C SER A 42 -6.87 34.16 -16.60
N LEU A 43 -5.84 34.81 -16.03
CA LEU A 43 -5.84 35.97 -15.11
C LEU A 43 -6.01 35.73 -13.60
N HIS A 44 -4.91 35.52 -12.87
CA HIS A 44 -4.18 36.56 -12.13
C HIS A 44 -3.08 35.95 -11.25
N GLY A 45 -1.96 36.67 -11.11
CA GLY A 45 -0.76 36.22 -10.40
C GLY A 45 -0.91 36.21 -8.88
N SER A 46 -0.52 35.10 -8.27
CA SER A 46 -0.02 35.00 -6.89
C SER A 46 0.72 33.67 -6.75
N PHE A 47 1.86 33.70 -6.04
CA PHE A 47 2.77 32.57 -5.85
C PHE A 47 2.17 31.53 -4.87
N TYR A 48 1.27 30.69 -5.38
CA TYR A 48 0.93 29.36 -4.85
C TYR A 48 0.42 28.55 -6.03
N THR A 49 1.06 27.43 -6.39
CA THR A 49 0.68 26.64 -7.57
C THR A 49 -0.71 26.01 -7.37
N PRO A 50 -1.73 26.41 -8.16
CA PRO A 50 -3.09 25.85 -8.04
C PRO A 50 -3.20 24.39 -8.53
N SER A 51 -2.17 23.85 -9.21
CA SER A 51 -2.26 22.57 -9.91
C SER A 51 -2.50 21.37 -9.00
N PHE A 52 -1.91 21.32 -7.80
CA PHE A 52 -2.06 20.15 -6.92
C PHE A 52 -3.47 20.03 -6.32
N ALA A 53 -4.07 21.15 -5.93
CA ALA A 53 -5.42 21.16 -5.37
C ALA A 53 -6.49 20.89 -6.45
N ASP A 54 -6.26 21.36 -7.68
CA ASP A 54 -7.19 21.16 -8.78
C ASP A 54 -7.06 19.74 -9.39
N ASP A 55 -5.85 19.17 -9.46
CA ASP A 55 -5.63 17.75 -9.82
C ASP A 55 -6.26 16.80 -8.79
N ILE A 56 -6.14 17.13 -7.50
CA ILE A 56 -6.80 16.37 -6.43
C ILE A 56 -8.32 16.52 -6.54
N LYS A 57 -8.86 17.72 -6.78
CA LYS A 57 -10.31 17.90 -6.99
C LYS A 57 -10.80 17.10 -8.19
N GLU A 58 -10.06 17.08 -9.30
CA GLU A 58 -10.43 16.33 -10.49
C GLU A 58 -10.38 14.81 -10.24
N LYS A 59 -9.32 14.30 -9.58
CA LYS A 59 -9.22 12.90 -9.13
C LYS A 59 -10.32 12.53 -8.12
N ILE A 60 -10.70 13.45 -7.22
CA ILE A 60 -11.79 13.28 -6.24
C ILE A 60 -13.15 13.24 -6.94
N ILE A 61 -13.41 14.13 -7.89
CA ILE A 61 -14.65 14.18 -8.69
C ILE A 61 -14.80 12.88 -9.49
N LYS A 62 -13.70 12.39 -10.10
CA LYS A 62 -13.63 11.07 -10.74
C LYS A 62 -13.92 9.93 -9.74
N SER A 63 -13.48 10.04 -8.47
CA SER A 63 -13.70 9.03 -7.42
C SER A 63 -15.12 9.03 -6.81
N ASN A 64 -15.84 10.15 -6.86
CA ASN A 64 -17.17 10.31 -6.27
C ASN A 64 -18.29 9.77 -7.18
N GLN A 65 -18.08 9.69 -8.49
CA GLN A 65 -19.02 9.04 -9.43
C GLN A 65 -19.04 7.50 -9.30
N VAL A 66 -18.15 6.92 -8.51
CA VAL A 66 -17.89 5.47 -8.41
C VAL A 66 -18.41 4.90 -7.08
N SER A 67 -19.35 5.59 -6.42
CA SER A 67 -19.90 5.21 -5.11
C SER A 67 -20.70 3.89 -5.10
N ASN A 68 -20.80 3.18 -6.23
CA ASN A 68 -21.54 1.93 -6.40
C ASN A 68 -20.77 0.88 -7.22
N LEU A 69 -19.44 0.75 -7.08
CA LEU A 69 -18.74 -0.43 -7.60
C LEU A 69 -19.12 -1.67 -6.79
N LYS A 70 -20.25 -2.29 -7.12
CA LYS A 70 -20.49 -3.69 -6.76
C LYS A 70 -19.54 -4.56 -7.56
N LEU A 71 -18.44 -4.97 -6.94
CA LEU A 71 -17.47 -5.93 -7.49
C LEU A 71 -18.02 -7.37 -7.45
N ASP A 72 -19.31 -7.58 -7.72
CA ASP A 72 -19.96 -8.90 -7.58
C ASP A 72 -19.28 -9.98 -8.46
N SER A 73 -18.64 -9.55 -9.56
CA SER A 73 -17.89 -10.40 -10.49
C SER A 73 -16.37 -10.40 -10.28
N THR A 74 -15.85 -9.70 -9.26
CA THR A 74 -14.40 -9.49 -9.05
C THR A 74 -13.99 -9.77 -7.61
N ARG A 75 -12.94 -10.55 -7.43
CA ARG A 75 -12.29 -10.77 -6.13
C ARG A 75 -11.14 -9.77 -5.97
N LEU A 76 -11.27 -8.85 -5.02
CA LEU A 76 -10.15 -8.01 -4.58
C LEU A 76 -9.39 -8.72 -3.45
N ILE A 77 -8.09 -8.90 -3.62
CA ILE A 77 -7.17 -9.50 -2.66
C ILE A 77 -6.11 -8.45 -2.31
N VAL A 78 -6.18 -7.89 -1.11
CA VAL A 78 -5.17 -6.96 -0.58
C VAL A 78 -4.09 -7.75 0.13
N VAL A 79 -2.82 -7.49 -0.14
CA VAL A 79 -1.71 -8.25 0.46
C VAL A 79 -0.74 -7.30 1.12
N SER A 80 -0.50 -7.45 2.41
CA SER A 80 0.48 -6.64 3.15
C SER A 80 1.25 -7.49 4.15
N ASN A 81 2.45 -7.02 4.53
CA ASN A 81 3.27 -7.72 5.52
C ASN A 81 2.51 -7.97 6.82
N ARG A 82 1.78 -6.97 7.34
CA ARG A 82 1.00 -7.11 8.58
C ARG A 82 -0.49 -7.13 8.32
N LEU A 83 -1.19 -7.90 9.14
CA LEU A 83 -2.65 -7.84 9.25
C LEU A 83 -3.11 -6.59 10.00
N PRO A 84 -4.40 -6.20 9.86
CA PRO A 84 -5.00 -5.16 10.69
C PRO A 84 -5.16 -5.59 12.15
N ILE A 85 -4.78 -6.82 12.50
CA ILE A 85 -4.84 -7.39 13.83
C ILE A 85 -3.51 -8.04 14.21
N THR A 86 -3.09 -7.82 15.45
CA THR A 86 -1.94 -8.46 16.08
C THR A 86 -2.41 -9.37 17.19
N MET A 87 -1.89 -10.60 17.20
CA MET A 87 -2.15 -11.55 18.28
C MET A 87 -1.18 -11.32 19.44
N THR A 88 -1.69 -11.37 20.67
CA THR A 88 -0.88 -11.44 21.88
C THR A 88 -1.27 -12.66 22.71
N SER A 89 -0.28 -13.35 23.28
CA SER A 89 -0.52 -14.45 24.21
C SER A 89 -0.77 -13.89 25.61
N ALA A 90 -1.84 -14.33 26.28
CA ALA A 90 -2.04 -14.04 27.69
C ALA A 90 -1.07 -14.91 28.52
N ASN A 91 -0.19 -14.27 29.31
CA ASN A 91 0.74 -14.94 30.22
C ASN A 91 0.02 -15.47 31.48
N ASP A 92 -0.89 -16.44 31.34
CA ASP A 92 -1.40 -17.20 32.48
C ASP A 92 -1.09 -18.71 32.33
N PRO A 93 -0.19 -19.27 33.15
CA PRO A 93 0.15 -20.70 33.12
C PRO A 93 -1.02 -21.65 33.44
N ARG A 94 -2.15 -21.14 33.94
CA ARG A 94 -3.33 -21.94 34.35
C ARG A 94 -4.50 -21.89 33.38
N LEU A 95 -4.44 -21.05 32.34
CA LEU A 95 -5.49 -20.96 31.32
C LEU A 95 -5.02 -21.67 30.05
N THR A 96 -5.80 -22.63 29.58
CA THR A 96 -5.69 -23.17 28.22
C THR A 96 -5.86 -22.02 27.21
N LYS A 97 -4.73 -21.45 26.79
CA LYS A 97 -4.50 -20.53 25.65
C LYS A 97 -5.71 -19.68 25.22
N SER A 98 -6.02 -18.62 25.96
CA SER A 98 -6.80 -17.51 25.38
C SER A 98 -5.85 -16.58 24.61
N TYR A 99 -5.96 -16.57 23.28
CA TYR A 99 -5.30 -15.56 22.44
C TYR A 99 -6.16 -14.30 22.43
N SER A 100 -5.56 -13.14 22.67
CA SER A 100 -6.24 -11.85 22.48
C SER A 100 -5.78 -11.20 21.18
N PHE A 101 -6.74 -10.63 20.44
CA PHE A 101 -6.48 -9.88 19.21
C PHE A 101 -6.57 -8.39 19.53
N LYS A 102 -5.57 -7.61 19.12
CA LYS A 102 -5.59 -6.15 19.17
C LYS A 102 -5.47 -5.61 17.76
N GLU A 103 -6.07 -4.46 17.48
CA GLU A 103 -5.85 -3.78 16.21
C GLU A 103 -4.36 -3.42 16.06
N SER A 104 -3.82 -3.67 14.88
CA SER A 104 -2.45 -3.33 14.55
C SER A 104 -2.31 -1.82 14.37
N SER A 105 -1.25 -1.25 14.94
CA SER A 105 -0.91 0.15 14.73
C SER A 105 -0.20 0.36 13.37
N GLY A 106 -0.42 1.52 12.75
CA GLY A 106 0.29 1.97 11.55
C GLY A 106 -0.62 2.62 10.51
N GLY A 107 -0.05 3.54 9.73
CA GLY A 107 -0.80 4.31 8.73
C GLY A 107 -1.49 3.47 7.67
N LEU A 108 -0.88 2.34 7.26
CA LEU A 108 -1.47 1.40 6.30
C LEU A 108 -2.77 0.77 6.83
N VAL A 109 -2.76 0.31 8.09
CA VAL A 109 -3.93 -0.32 8.72
C VAL A 109 -5.05 0.71 8.87
N SER A 110 -4.73 1.92 9.35
CA SER A 110 -5.71 3.00 9.46
C SER A 110 -6.35 3.36 8.12
N ALA A 111 -5.56 3.42 7.04
CA ALA A 111 -6.07 3.75 5.72
C ALA A 111 -6.95 2.63 5.12
N LEU A 112 -6.50 1.37 5.21
CA LEU A 112 -7.21 0.23 4.61
C LEU A 112 -8.46 -0.19 5.40
N SER A 113 -8.44 -0.08 6.74
CA SER A 113 -9.62 -0.35 7.58
C SER A 113 -10.79 0.59 7.28
N GLY A 114 -10.51 1.85 6.92
CA GLY A 114 -11.54 2.79 6.46
C GLY A 114 -12.22 2.35 5.16
N CYS A 115 -11.46 1.73 4.25
CA CYS A 115 -11.93 1.30 2.93
C CYS A 115 -12.84 0.05 3.01
N LYS A 116 -12.61 -0.84 3.98
CA LYS A 116 -13.38 -2.09 4.16
C LYS A 116 -14.88 -1.86 4.41
N LYS A 117 -15.26 -0.68 4.91
CA LYS A 117 -16.69 -0.30 5.07
C LYS A 117 -17.41 -0.11 3.73
N GLN A 118 -16.67 0.08 2.63
CA GLN A 118 -17.22 0.46 1.33
C GLN A 118 -16.92 -0.57 0.23
N ILE A 119 -15.82 -1.30 0.36
CA ILE A 119 -15.34 -2.26 -0.64
C ILE A 119 -15.06 -3.58 0.07
N ASP A 120 -15.67 -4.65 -0.42
CA ASP A 120 -15.37 -6.00 0.06
C ASP A 120 -14.05 -6.49 -0.55
N PHE A 121 -13.13 -6.94 0.31
CA PHE A 121 -11.87 -7.52 -0.11
C PHE A 121 -11.37 -8.58 0.87
N ARG A 122 -10.66 -9.57 0.34
CA ARG A 122 -9.85 -10.51 1.13
C ARG A 122 -8.52 -9.88 1.43
N TRP A 123 -7.97 -10.09 2.61
CA TRP A 123 -6.70 -9.48 2.97
C TRP A 123 -5.72 -10.58 3.38
N ILE A 124 -4.50 -10.59 2.87
CA ILE A 124 -3.49 -11.61 3.18
C ILE A 124 -2.32 -10.92 3.90
N GLY A 125 -1.85 -11.51 5.00
CA GLY A 125 -0.76 -10.93 5.79
C GLY A 125 -0.38 -11.72 7.04
N TRP A 126 0.68 -11.27 7.69
CA TRP A 126 1.22 -11.92 8.87
C TRP A 126 0.56 -11.44 10.17
N ASN A 127 0.23 -12.40 11.04
CA ASN A 127 -0.50 -12.20 12.29
C ASN A 127 0.38 -11.81 13.49
N GLY A 128 1.68 -11.57 13.27
CA GLY A 128 2.59 -11.03 14.27
C GLY A 128 3.26 -12.06 15.20
N MET A 129 2.87 -13.33 15.19
CA MET A 129 3.45 -14.36 16.05
C MET A 129 3.46 -15.77 15.44
N ASP A 130 4.34 -16.61 16.00
CA ASP A 130 4.35 -18.05 15.76
C ASP A 130 3.27 -18.80 16.54
N VAL A 131 2.24 -19.26 15.83
CA VAL A 131 1.14 -20.07 16.32
C VAL A 131 1.55 -21.56 16.24
N PRO A 132 1.59 -22.26 17.39
CA PRO A 132 1.95 -23.68 17.45
C PRO A 132 0.85 -24.56 16.83
N GLU A 133 1.24 -25.69 16.22
CA GLU A 133 0.36 -26.64 15.50
C GLU A 133 -1.02 -26.88 16.13
N PRO A 134 -1.15 -27.24 17.42
CA PRO A 134 -2.45 -27.57 18.00
C PRO A 134 -3.42 -26.39 18.09
N ALA A 135 -2.93 -25.15 18.00
CA ALA A 135 -3.76 -23.94 17.99
C ALA A 135 -4.00 -23.41 16.56
N ARG A 136 -3.40 -24.04 15.53
CA ARG A 136 -3.48 -23.52 14.16
C ARG A 136 -4.88 -23.62 13.58
N GLU A 137 -5.59 -24.73 13.75
CA GLU A 137 -6.96 -24.84 13.22
C GLU A 137 -7.93 -23.85 13.91
N GLU A 138 -7.79 -23.60 15.20
CA GLU A 138 -8.68 -22.67 15.92
C GLU A 138 -8.38 -21.21 15.52
N VAL A 139 -7.10 -20.85 15.47
CA VAL A 139 -6.65 -19.53 15.04
C VAL A 139 -6.94 -19.34 13.55
N GLN A 140 -6.77 -20.38 12.73
CA GLN A 140 -7.17 -20.41 11.34
C GLN A 140 -8.67 -20.23 11.27
N LYS A 141 -9.54 -21.01 11.89
CA LYS A 141 -11.00 -20.80 11.84
C LYS A 141 -11.45 -19.38 12.25
N LYS A 142 -10.74 -18.75 13.20
CA LYS A 142 -10.97 -17.35 13.61
C LYS A 142 -10.41 -16.32 12.60
N LEU A 143 -9.29 -16.61 11.94
CA LEU A 143 -8.64 -15.75 10.95
C LEU A 143 -9.04 -16.07 9.50
N SER A 144 -9.56 -17.26 9.21
CA SER A 144 -9.77 -17.87 7.88
C SER A 144 -11.07 -17.45 7.24
N GLN A 145 -11.80 -16.54 7.89
CA GLN A 145 -12.73 -15.69 7.17
C GLN A 145 -12.00 -14.56 6.45
N GLU A 146 -10.74 -14.25 6.79
CA GLU A 146 -10.09 -13.04 6.28
C GLU A 146 -8.59 -13.09 5.95
N PHE A 147 -7.72 -13.98 6.48
CA PHE A 147 -6.26 -13.84 6.34
C PHE A 147 -5.39 -15.12 6.42
N PRO A 148 -4.80 -15.64 5.32
CA PRO A 148 -3.80 -16.70 5.33
C PRO A 148 -2.39 -16.21 5.72
N ARG A 149 -1.66 -17.10 6.40
CA ARG A 149 -0.43 -16.87 7.18
C ARG A 149 0.83 -17.18 6.35
N LYS A 150 1.96 -16.50 6.61
CA LYS A 150 3.34 -17.05 6.48
C LYS A 150 4.46 -16.06 6.94
N ALA A 151 5.67 -16.60 7.11
CA ALA A 151 6.84 -16.02 7.79
C ALA A 151 7.31 -14.66 7.28
N VAL A 152 7.76 -13.81 8.21
CA VAL A 152 8.31 -12.47 7.93
C VAL A 152 9.82 -12.47 8.06
N CYS A 153 10.49 -11.92 7.05
CA CYS A 153 11.89 -11.54 7.15
C CYS A 153 11.98 -10.04 7.47
N ASN A 154 12.07 -9.72 8.77
CA ASN A 154 12.33 -8.34 9.21
C ASN A 154 13.77 -7.91 8.89
N GLY A 155 14.71 -8.85 8.74
CA GLY A 155 16.13 -8.57 8.49
C GLY A 155 16.33 -7.78 7.20
N PHE A 156 15.99 -8.36 6.05
CA PHE A 156 16.16 -7.65 4.77
C PHE A 156 15.27 -6.41 4.68
N SER A 157 14.00 -6.52 5.08
CA SER A 157 13.05 -5.41 4.95
C SER A 157 13.47 -4.19 5.78
N ASN A 158 13.87 -4.36 7.05
CA ASN A 158 14.15 -3.23 7.94
C ASN A 158 15.64 -2.88 8.03
N SER A 159 16.56 -3.80 7.76
CA SER A 159 18.01 -3.54 7.80
C SER A 159 18.60 -3.20 6.43
N VAL A 160 17.88 -3.44 5.32
CA VAL A 160 18.36 -3.15 3.96
C VAL A 160 17.42 -2.22 3.23
N LEU A 161 16.17 -2.64 2.98
CA LEU A 161 15.22 -1.85 2.17
C LEU A 161 14.83 -0.55 2.87
N TRP A 162 14.49 -0.60 4.16
CA TRP A 162 14.07 0.60 4.88
C TRP A 162 15.13 1.71 4.88
N PRO A 163 16.43 1.46 5.23
CA PRO A 163 17.47 2.47 5.09
C PRO A 163 17.65 2.95 3.65
N LEU A 164 17.70 2.03 2.67
CA LEU A 164 17.89 2.38 1.26
C LEU A 164 16.80 3.31 0.73
N LEU A 165 15.53 2.96 0.98
CA LEU A 165 14.36 3.70 0.50
C LEU A 165 14.22 5.08 1.16
N HIS A 166 14.91 5.30 2.28
CA HIS A 166 14.99 6.58 2.97
C HIS A 166 16.36 7.25 2.83
N GLU A 167 17.18 6.82 1.87
CA GLU A 167 18.47 7.43 1.52
C GLU A 167 19.52 7.36 2.67
N GLU A 168 19.33 6.46 3.63
CA GLU A 168 20.20 6.26 4.80
C GLU A 168 21.25 5.14 4.53
N MET A 169 22.06 5.32 3.49
CA MET A 169 23.00 4.29 3.00
C MET A 169 23.95 3.76 4.07
N GLY A 170 24.37 4.60 5.03
CA GLY A 170 25.27 4.20 6.12
C GLY A 170 24.67 3.22 7.13
N LYS A 171 23.37 2.91 7.04
CA LYS A 171 22.66 1.97 7.91
C LYS A 171 22.25 0.68 7.21
N ILE A 172 22.64 0.51 5.94
CA ILE A 172 22.36 -0.72 5.19
C ILE A 172 23.27 -1.83 5.70
N ASP A 173 22.65 -2.94 6.13
CA ASP A 173 23.33 -4.15 6.58
C ASP A 173 22.88 -5.34 5.72
N PHE A 174 23.57 -5.53 4.58
CA PHE A 174 23.23 -6.57 3.61
C PHE A 174 23.93 -7.90 3.96
N HIS A 175 23.11 -8.94 4.16
CA HIS A 175 23.53 -10.33 4.29
C HIS A 175 22.75 -11.19 3.30
N GLU A 176 23.41 -12.12 2.63
CA GLU A 176 22.77 -13.03 1.66
C GLU A 176 21.68 -13.89 2.32
N ASP A 177 21.89 -14.35 3.56
CA ASP A 177 20.89 -15.09 4.33
C ASP A 177 19.59 -14.30 4.53
N ASN A 178 19.69 -12.98 4.74
CA ASN A 178 18.53 -12.11 4.85
C ASN A 178 17.79 -12.00 3.51
N TRP A 179 18.52 -11.98 2.39
CA TRP A 179 17.94 -11.98 1.06
C TRP A 179 17.19 -13.29 0.75
N GLU A 180 17.80 -14.44 1.03
CA GLU A 180 17.15 -15.73 0.84
C GLU A 180 15.89 -15.86 1.71
N ALA A 181 15.95 -15.40 2.96
CA ALA A 181 14.79 -15.36 3.83
C ALA A 181 13.68 -14.40 3.32
N TYR A 182 14.04 -13.29 2.68
CA TYR A 182 13.09 -12.38 2.03
C TYR A 182 12.40 -13.03 0.82
N LYS A 183 13.15 -13.74 -0.02
CA LYS A 183 12.58 -14.54 -1.13
C LYS A 183 11.66 -15.63 -0.61
N ALA A 184 12.09 -16.39 0.41
CA ALA A 184 11.30 -17.44 1.02
C ALA A 184 10.00 -16.90 1.64
N ALA A 185 10.04 -15.71 2.24
CA ALA A 185 8.85 -15.02 2.74
C ALA A 185 7.92 -14.60 1.60
N ASN A 186 8.44 -13.99 0.54
CA ASN A 186 7.63 -13.59 -0.62
C ASN A 186 6.99 -14.79 -1.33
N GLN A 187 7.71 -15.91 -1.48
CA GLN A 187 7.19 -17.13 -2.10
C GLN A 187 6.02 -17.68 -1.29
N LYS A 188 6.18 -17.68 0.02
CA LYS A 188 5.15 -18.05 0.96
C LYS A 188 3.87 -17.21 0.77
N PHE A 189 4.00 -15.89 0.67
CA PHE A 189 2.88 -15.00 0.34
C PHE A 189 2.28 -15.33 -1.03
N ALA A 190 3.13 -15.60 -2.04
CA ALA A 190 2.70 -15.95 -3.39
C ALA A 190 1.82 -17.20 -3.40
N ASP A 191 2.19 -18.27 -2.68
CA ASP A 191 1.35 -19.48 -2.67
C ASP A 191 -0.01 -19.20 -2.01
N ALA A 192 -0.05 -18.40 -0.94
CA ALA A 192 -1.29 -18.09 -0.23
C ALA A 192 -2.25 -17.25 -1.08
N VAL A 193 -1.70 -16.25 -1.77
CA VAL A 193 -2.45 -15.43 -2.73
C VAL A 193 -2.92 -16.28 -3.90
N TYR A 194 -2.06 -17.16 -4.41
CA TYR A 194 -2.40 -18.05 -5.53
C TYR A 194 -3.59 -18.96 -5.20
N SER A 195 -3.67 -19.55 -3.99
CA SER A 195 -4.82 -20.37 -3.58
C SER A 195 -6.14 -19.58 -3.61
N GLU A 196 -6.15 -18.35 -3.11
CA GLU A 196 -7.34 -17.48 -3.13
C GLU A 196 -7.72 -17.05 -4.56
N MET A 197 -6.70 -16.79 -5.40
CA MET A 197 -6.91 -16.48 -6.82
C MET A 197 -7.53 -17.67 -7.55
N GLU A 198 -7.00 -18.87 -7.35
CA GLU A 198 -7.49 -20.09 -7.99
C GLU A 198 -8.96 -20.35 -7.63
N GLU A 199 -9.33 -20.23 -6.36
CA GLU A 199 -10.73 -20.37 -5.92
C GLU A 199 -11.65 -19.36 -6.64
N ALA A 200 -11.25 -18.09 -6.69
CA ALA A 200 -12.03 -17.05 -7.34
C ALA A 200 -12.16 -17.26 -8.87
N LEU A 201 -11.08 -17.69 -9.53
CA LEU A 201 -11.06 -17.96 -10.96
C LEU A 201 -11.92 -19.19 -11.32
N ILE A 202 -11.91 -20.24 -10.49
CA ILE A 202 -12.81 -21.40 -10.62
C ILE A 202 -14.28 -20.97 -10.49
N GLN A 203 -14.57 -20.00 -9.62
CA GLN A 203 -15.90 -19.37 -9.51
C GLN A 203 -16.23 -18.44 -10.69
N GLY A 204 -15.36 -18.34 -11.69
CA GLY A 204 -15.54 -17.50 -12.88
C GLY A 204 -15.32 -16.00 -12.65
N LYS A 205 -14.85 -15.61 -11.45
CA LYS A 205 -14.60 -14.20 -11.10
C LYS A 205 -13.32 -13.69 -11.72
N LYS A 206 -13.24 -12.38 -11.93
CA LYS A 206 -11.95 -11.69 -12.14
C LYS A 206 -11.21 -11.58 -10.81
N VAL A 207 -9.90 -11.46 -10.85
CA VAL A 207 -9.09 -11.30 -9.66
C VAL A 207 -8.20 -10.09 -9.77
N MET A 208 -8.24 -9.26 -8.74
CA MET A 208 -7.40 -8.09 -8.57
C MET A 208 -6.58 -8.31 -7.30
N VAL A 209 -5.27 -8.47 -7.47
CA VAL A 209 -4.32 -8.54 -6.36
C VAL A 209 -3.73 -7.16 -6.16
N TRP A 210 -3.82 -6.64 -4.95
CA TRP A 210 -3.20 -5.38 -4.58
C TRP A 210 -2.15 -5.58 -3.49
N VAL A 211 -0.90 -5.61 -3.92
CA VAL A 211 0.28 -5.79 -3.08
C VAL A 211 0.70 -4.46 -2.45
N GLN A 212 0.98 -4.49 -1.15
CA GLN A 212 1.34 -3.33 -0.36
C GLN A 212 2.80 -3.44 0.12
N ASP A 213 3.54 -2.39 -0.21
CA ASP A 213 4.77 -1.97 0.44
C ASP A 213 6.04 -2.80 0.17
N TYR A 214 7.18 -2.25 0.61
CA TYR A 214 8.54 -2.75 0.32
C TYR A 214 8.82 -4.19 0.79
N HIS A 215 8.00 -4.72 1.70
CA HIS A 215 8.13 -6.09 2.19
C HIS A 215 7.84 -7.15 1.12
N LEU A 216 7.10 -6.77 0.07
CA LEU A 216 6.52 -7.69 -0.91
C LEU A 216 6.87 -7.34 -2.36
N MET A 217 8.04 -6.75 -2.61
CA MET A 217 8.44 -6.27 -3.94
C MET A 217 8.63 -7.40 -4.97
N LEU A 218 8.88 -8.64 -4.53
CA LEU A 218 9.02 -9.80 -5.42
C LEU A 218 7.69 -10.51 -5.68
N LEU A 219 6.67 -10.25 -4.86
CA LEU A 219 5.40 -10.95 -4.92
C LEU A 219 4.75 -10.88 -6.32
N PRO A 220 4.70 -9.74 -7.02
CA PRO A 220 4.10 -9.70 -8.37
C PRO A 220 4.77 -10.68 -9.34
N MET A 221 6.11 -10.74 -9.32
CA MET A 221 6.87 -11.66 -10.17
C MET A 221 6.63 -13.13 -9.81
N MET A 222 6.61 -13.46 -8.52
CA MET A 222 6.34 -14.83 -8.08
C MET A 222 4.92 -15.26 -8.44
N LEU A 223 3.93 -14.37 -8.35
CA LEU A 223 2.55 -14.64 -8.79
C LEU A 223 2.48 -14.86 -10.30
N ARG A 224 3.10 -14.00 -11.12
CA ARG A 224 3.14 -14.19 -12.57
C ARG A 224 3.80 -15.51 -12.95
N LYS A 225 4.86 -15.92 -12.24
CA LYS A 225 5.49 -17.24 -12.41
C LYS A 225 4.50 -18.37 -12.11
N LEU A 226 3.84 -18.36 -10.95
CA LEU A 226 2.86 -19.39 -10.57
C LEU A 226 1.69 -19.48 -11.56
N ILE A 227 1.13 -18.34 -12.01
CA ILE A 227 0.07 -18.30 -13.03
C ILE A 227 0.53 -18.93 -14.34
N ASN A 228 1.80 -18.75 -14.70
CA ASN A 228 2.33 -19.28 -15.96
C ASN A 228 2.61 -20.78 -15.91
N GLU A 229 3.10 -21.27 -14.76
CA GLU A 229 3.48 -22.68 -14.56
C GLU A 229 2.27 -23.60 -14.32
N GLN A 230 1.21 -23.08 -13.71
CA GLN A 230 0.05 -23.91 -13.34
C GLN A 230 -0.94 -24.07 -14.49
N VAL A 231 -1.15 -25.33 -14.89
CA VAL A 231 -1.97 -25.72 -16.06
C VAL A 231 -3.43 -25.27 -15.93
N VAL A 232 -3.96 -25.18 -14.70
CA VAL A 232 -5.34 -24.74 -14.45
C VAL A 232 -5.58 -23.30 -14.95
N LEU A 233 -4.56 -22.44 -14.91
CA LEU A 233 -4.65 -21.03 -15.29
C LEU A 233 -3.92 -20.70 -16.60
N SER A 234 -3.29 -21.68 -17.25
CA SER A 234 -2.45 -21.49 -18.43
C SER A 234 -3.24 -21.17 -19.71
N ASN A 235 -4.57 -21.31 -19.70
CA ASN A 235 -5.43 -20.83 -20.79
C ASN A 235 -5.40 -19.30 -20.86
N ASN A 236 -5.09 -18.75 -22.04
CA ASN A 236 -5.01 -17.30 -22.27
C ASN A 236 -6.26 -16.51 -21.80
N HIS A 237 -7.44 -17.15 -21.84
CA HIS A 237 -8.68 -16.54 -21.36
C HIS A 237 -8.70 -16.28 -19.84
N ILE A 238 -8.00 -17.10 -19.05
CA ILE A 238 -7.93 -16.97 -17.58
C ILE A 238 -6.84 -15.97 -17.19
N ARG A 239 -5.71 -15.93 -17.90
CA ARG A 239 -4.64 -14.94 -17.67
C ARG A 239 -5.13 -13.50 -17.79
N GLY A 240 -6.04 -13.23 -18.73
CA GLY A 240 -6.67 -11.91 -18.91
C GLY A 240 -7.63 -11.52 -17.77
N LYS A 241 -7.93 -12.41 -16.82
CA LYS A 241 -8.77 -12.13 -15.66
C LYS A 241 -7.98 -11.79 -14.39
N VAL A 242 -6.65 -11.76 -14.45
CA VAL A 242 -5.79 -11.51 -13.29
C VAL A 242 -4.98 -10.23 -13.45
N HIS A 243 -5.30 -9.27 -12.59
CA HIS A 243 -4.64 -7.98 -12.52
C HIS A 243 -3.84 -7.88 -11.21
N ILE A 244 -2.61 -7.39 -11.28
CA ILE A 244 -1.72 -7.22 -10.12
C ILE A 244 -1.28 -5.76 -10.03
N GLY A 245 -1.66 -5.12 -8.92
CA GLY A 245 -1.24 -3.77 -8.57
C GLY A 245 -0.25 -3.82 -7.41
N PHE A 246 0.74 -2.94 -7.42
CA PHE A 246 1.67 -2.73 -6.31
C PHE A 246 1.60 -1.28 -5.85
N PHE A 247 1.67 -1.02 -4.55
CA PHE A 247 1.77 0.34 -4.02
C PHE A 247 2.90 0.45 -3.00
N LEU A 248 3.83 1.39 -3.20
CA LEU A 248 4.94 1.67 -2.29
C LEU A 248 4.56 2.78 -1.31
N HIS A 249 4.57 2.49 0.00
CA HIS A 249 4.23 3.48 1.05
C HIS A 249 5.45 4.28 1.54
N THR A 250 6.62 3.92 1.07
CA THR A 250 7.89 4.61 1.33
C THR A 250 8.29 5.45 0.11
N PRO A 251 9.27 6.37 0.26
CA PRO A 251 9.88 6.98 -0.90
C PRO A 251 10.54 5.95 -1.82
N PHE A 252 10.74 6.33 -3.09
CA PHE A 252 11.63 5.60 -3.98
C PHE A 252 12.94 6.40 -4.11
N PRO A 253 14.12 5.79 -3.88
CA PRO A 253 15.37 6.52 -3.83
C PRO A 253 15.87 6.90 -5.23
N PRO A 254 16.75 7.90 -5.36
CA PRO A 254 17.47 8.17 -6.61
C PRO A 254 18.19 6.93 -7.13
N VAL A 255 18.32 6.82 -8.45
CA VAL A 255 18.90 5.64 -9.11
C VAL A 255 20.36 5.40 -8.70
N GLU A 256 21.10 6.48 -8.40
CA GLU A 256 22.49 6.46 -7.93
C GLU A 256 22.64 5.71 -6.60
N LEU A 257 21.61 5.76 -5.75
CA LEU A 257 21.55 5.01 -4.48
C LEU A 257 20.96 3.62 -4.72
N TYR A 258 19.85 3.54 -5.45
CA TYR A 258 19.14 2.29 -5.72
C TYR A 258 20.06 1.22 -6.32
N LYS A 259 20.88 1.59 -7.32
CA LYS A 259 21.75 0.66 -8.04
C LYS A 259 22.92 0.12 -7.22
N GLN A 260 23.18 0.66 -6.02
CA GLN A 260 24.22 0.16 -5.12
C GLN A 260 23.78 -1.14 -4.40
N LEU A 261 22.48 -1.42 -4.34
CA LEU A 261 21.97 -2.64 -3.73
C LEU A 261 22.28 -3.86 -4.64
N PRO A 262 22.93 -4.92 -4.14
CA PRO A 262 23.31 -6.08 -4.97
C PRO A 262 22.13 -6.75 -5.70
N VAL A 263 20.93 -6.70 -5.10
CA VAL A 263 19.70 -7.32 -5.62
C VAL A 263 18.72 -6.29 -6.23
N ALA A 264 19.19 -5.07 -6.51
CA ALA A 264 18.38 -3.97 -7.04
C ALA A 264 17.59 -4.36 -8.30
N GLN A 265 18.25 -5.06 -9.22
CA GLN A 265 17.66 -5.47 -10.48
C GLN A 265 16.56 -6.52 -10.28
N GLU A 266 16.75 -7.49 -9.39
CA GLU A 266 15.75 -8.52 -9.10
C GLU A 266 14.50 -7.92 -8.44
N LEU A 267 14.68 -6.99 -7.50
CA LEU A 267 13.57 -6.24 -6.89
C LEU A 267 12.81 -5.41 -7.93
N LEU A 268 13.54 -4.74 -8.83
CA LEU A 268 12.94 -3.92 -9.88
C LEU A 268 12.11 -4.76 -10.85
N ARG A 269 12.67 -5.89 -11.29
CA ARG A 269 11.95 -6.89 -12.10
C ARG A 269 10.75 -7.46 -11.36
N GLY A 270 10.84 -7.62 -10.05
CA GLY A 270 9.73 -7.91 -9.15
C GLY A 270 8.54 -6.98 -9.39
N LEU A 271 8.78 -5.67 -9.30
CA LEU A 271 7.76 -4.63 -9.48
C LEU A 271 7.25 -4.53 -10.93
N LEU A 272 8.12 -4.74 -11.92
CA LEU A 272 7.75 -4.71 -13.35
C LEU A 272 6.79 -5.85 -13.77
N GLN A 273 6.49 -6.79 -12.87
CA GLN A 273 5.46 -7.82 -13.11
C GLN A 273 4.05 -7.40 -12.67
N SER A 274 3.91 -6.22 -12.07
CA SER A 274 2.62 -5.56 -11.85
C SER A 274 2.09 -4.90 -13.14
N ASP A 275 0.77 -4.73 -13.24
CA ASP A 275 0.14 -3.92 -14.28
C ASP A 275 0.09 -2.43 -13.87
N LEU A 276 0.02 -2.14 -12.57
CA LEU A 276 0.08 -0.79 -12.00
C LEU A 276 1.04 -0.74 -10.80
N VAL A 277 1.92 0.26 -10.76
CA VAL A 277 2.81 0.58 -9.63
C VAL A 277 2.50 1.98 -9.11
N GLY A 278 1.94 2.08 -7.91
CA GLY A 278 1.54 3.35 -7.30
C GLY A 278 2.55 3.85 -6.27
N PHE A 279 2.68 5.18 -6.21
CA PHE A 279 3.53 5.90 -5.25
C PHE A 279 2.76 7.05 -4.60
N HIS A 280 3.31 7.70 -3.57
CA HIS A 280 2.64 8.85 -2.95
C HIS A 280 2.73 10.15 -3.74
N VAL A 281 3.86 10.43 -4.38
CA VAL A 281 4.13 11.69 -5.09
C VAL A 281 4.83 11.44 -6.41
N ASP A 282 4.74 12.41 -7.31
CA ASP A 282 5.26 12.27 -8.68
C ASP A 282 6.76 12.01 -8.75
N ASP A 283 7.51 12.61 -7.83
CA ASP A 283 8.97 12.44 -7.78
C ASP A 283 9.38 10.97 -7.60
N TYR A 284 8.60 10.19 -6.85
CA TYR A 284 8.93 8.80 -6.56
C TYR A 284 8.78 7.91 -7.80
N TYR A 285 7.70 8.04 -8.58
CA TYR A 285 7.56 7.23 -9.80
C TYR A 285 8.55 7.69 -10.89
N LYS A 286 8.95 8.97 -10.91
CA LYS A 286 10.01 9.46 -11.81
C LYS A 286 11.35 8.80 -11.50
N LYS A 287 11.72 8.71 -10.21
CA LYS A 287 12.92 7.98 -9.77
C LYS A 287 12.83 6.49 -10.09
N PHE A 288 11.65 5.88 -9.97
CA PHE A 288 11.40 4.51 -10.41
C PHE A 288 11.66 4.33 -11.92
N PHE A 289 11.16 5.23 -12.77
CA PHE A 289 11.46 5.18 -14.20
C PHE A 289 12.94 5.41 -14.53
N ALA A 290 13.63 6.29 -13.80
CA ALA A 290 15.08 6.45 -13.95
C ALA A 290 15.83 5.16 -13.60
N ALA A 291 15.41 4.45 -12.55
CA ALA A 291 15.97 3.14 -12.20
C ALA A 291 15.71 2.08 -13.28
N ILE A 292 14.52 2.06 -13.89
CA ILE A 292 14.20 1.17 -15.02
C ILE A 292 15.08 1.46 -16.22
N GLN A 293 15.24 2.73 -16.57
CA GLN A 293 16.06 3.12 -17.70
C GLN A 293 17.52 2.71 -17.52
N GLU A 294 18.09 2.95 -16.34
CA GLU A 294 19.49 2.63 -16.04
C GLU A 294 19.74 1.12 -15.94
N LEU A 295 18.85 0.36 -15.26
CA LEU A 295 19.10 -1.05 -14.93
C LEU A 295 18.58 -2.04 -15.98
N GLU A 296 17.54 -1.69 -16.73
CA GLU A 296 16.94 -2.56 -17.76
C GLU A 296 17.10 -2.00 -19.19
N GLY A 297 17.62 -0.77 -19.34
CA GLY A 297 17.80 -0.15 -20.66
C GLY A 297 16.48 0.20 -21.36
N VAL A 298 15.35 0.22 -20.63
CA VAL A 298 14.03 0.49 -21.19
C VAL A 298 13.78 2.01 -21.19
N PRO A 299 13.45 2.62 -22.35
CA PRO A 299 13.18 4.04 -22.41
C PRO A 299 12.02 4.45 -21.49
N VAL A 300 12.17 5.59 -20.81
CA VAL A 300 11.10 6.19 -20.01
C VAL A 300 9.91 6.52 -20.92
N PRO A 301 8.69 6.11 -20.57
CA PRO A 301 7.52 6.43 -21.37
C PRO A 301 7.25 7.94 -21.34
N GLN A 302 6.56 8.43 -22.37
CA GLN A 302 5.99 9.77 -22.32
C GLN A 302 4.99 9.88 -21.15
N PRO A 303 4.76 11.09 -20.60
CA PRO A 303 3.74 11.29 -19.57
C PRO A 303 2.41 10.64 -19.97
N ASN A 304 1.76 9.99 -19.00
CA ASN A 304 0.48 9.26 -19.16
C ASN A 304 0.51 8.01 -20.06
N HIS A 305 1.69 7.57 -20.52
CA HIS A 305 1.82 6.32 -21.29
C HIS A 305 2.35 5.17 -20.44
N ALA A 306 1.94 3.95 -20.78
CA ALA A 306 2.47 2.75 -20.17
C ALA A 306 3.91 2.48 -20.64
N LEU A 307 4.76 2.00 -19.73
CA LEU A 307 6.02 1.37 -20.07
C LEU A 307 5.74 0.01 -20.72
N THR A 308 6.42 -0.32 -21.81
CA THR A 308 6.38 -1.68 -22.37
C THR A 308 7.62 -2.45 -21.92
N PHE A 309 7.43 -3.55 -21.20
CA PHE A 309 8.49 -4.44 -20.74
C PHE A 309 8.11 -5.89 -20.99
N ASN A 310 8.94 -6.63 -21.74
CA ASN A 310 8.69 -8.03 -22.10
C ASN A 310 7.28 -8.29 -22.67
N GLY A 311 6.77 -7.38 -23.50
CA GLY A 311 5.43 -7.47 -24.11
C GLY A 311 4.27 -7.15 -23.17
N ARG A 312 4.53 -6.69 -21.94
CA ARG A 312 3.51 -6.22 -20.99
C ARG A 312 3.53 -4.70 -20.89
N HIS A 313 2.36 -4.12 -20.67
CA HIS A 313 2.19 -2.69 -20.38
C HIS A 313 2.11 -2.48 -18.87
N ILE A 314 2.94 -1.58 -18.36
CA ILE A 314 3.06 -1.28 -16.94
C ILE A 314 2.80 0.21 -16.75
N HIS A 315 1.83 0.53 -15.93
CA HIS A 315 1.53 1.90 -15.54
C HIS A 315 2.20 2.23 -14.21
N ALA A 316 2.68 3.46 -14.07
CA ALA A 316 3.10 4.01 -12.78
C ALA A 316 2.56 5.43 -12.60
N ASP A 317 2.05 5.73 -11.41
CA ASP A 317 1.42 7.03 -11.11
C ASP A 317 1.44 7.32 -9.59
N SER A 318 1.09 8.55 -9.21
CA SER A 318 0.99 9.02 -7.84
C SER A 318 -0.45 9.03 -7.30
N PHE A 319 -0.59 8.48 -6.09
CA PHE A 319 -1.82 8.41 -5.31
C PHE A 319 -1.48 8.76 -3.83
N PRO A 320 -1.55 10.05 -3.44
CA PRO A 320 -1.14 10.51 -2.11
C PRO A 320 -2.12 10.03 -1.04
N ILE A 321 -1.72 9.11 -0.16
CA ILE A 321 -2.62 8.50 0.84
C ILE A 321 -3.13 9.52 1.86
N GLY A 322 -4.39 9.36 2.27
CA GLY A 322 -5.03 10.20 3.27
C GLY A 322 -5.52 9.41 4.48
N ILE A 323 -6.19 10.12 5.40
CA ILE A 323 -6.91 9.54 6.54
C ILE A 323 -8.43 9.72 6.40
N ASP A 324 -9.21 9.01 7.21
CA ASP A 324 -10.63 9.26 7.39
C ASP A 324 -10.82 10.29 8.52
N PRO A 325 -10.99 11.59 8.21
CA PRO A 325 -11.07 12.64 9.23
C PRO A 325 -12.32 12.49 10.12
N THR A 326 -13.38 11.87 9.59
CA THR A 326 -14.65 11.64 10.30
C THR A 326 -14.45 10.83 11.57
N GLN A 327 -13.50 9.87 11.56
CA GLN A 327 -13.19 9.06 12.75
C GLN A 327 -12.66 9.93 13.90
N PHE A 328 -11.83 10.92 13.60
CA PHE A 328 -11.31 11.85 14.60
C PHE A 328 -12.40 12.82 15.07
N GLU A 329 -13.20 13.34 14.14
CA GLU A 329 -14.33 14.22 14.47
C GLU A 329 -15.36 13.53 15.38
N ASP A 330 -15.63 12.25 15.15
CA ASP A 330 -16.55 11.47 15.98
C ASP A 330 -15.93 11.06 17.32
N GLU A 331 -14.63 10.73 17.36
CA GLU A 331 -13.92 10.46 18.62
C GLU A 331 -13.89 11.68 19.54
N LEU A 332 -13.76 12.89 18.98
CA LEU A 332 -13.79 14.14 19.73
C LEU A 332 -15.15 14.41 20.39
N LYS A 333 -16.26 13.87 19.85
CA LYS A 333 -17.60 14.05 20.42
C LYS A 333 -17.87 13.15 21.64
N LYS A 334 -17.02 12.16 21.91
CA LYS A 334 -17.22 11.21 23.02
C LYS A 334 -16.94 11.86 24.37
N ASP A 335 -17.78 11.55 25.36
CA ASP A 335 -17.63 12.03 26.73
C ASP A 335 -16.28 11.66 27.36
N SER A 336 -15.75 10.47 27.05
CA SER A 336 -14.43 10.03 27.51
C SER A 336 -13.31 10.95 27.03
N SER A 337 -13.35 11.32 25.74
CA SER A 337 -12.38 12.22 25.11
C SER A 337 -12.50 13.63 25.67
N GLN A 338 -13.73 14.14 25.83
CA GLN A 338 -13.99 15.45 26.41
C GLN A 338 -13.50 15.56 27.87
N LYS A 339 -13.64 14.50 28.67
CA LYS A 339 -13.07 14.43 30.03
C LYS A 339 -11.55 14.47 30.01
N GLN A 340 -10.90 13.76 29.10
CA GLN A 340 -9.44 13.79 28.95
C GLN A 340 -8.93 15.17 28.51
N ILE A 341 -9.63 15.82 27.58
CA ILE A 341 -9.30 17.19 27.14
C ILE A 341 -9.32 18.14 28.33
N LYS A 342 -10.41 18.16 29.13
CA LYS A 342 -10.50 19.00 30.33
C LYS A 342 -9.39 18.72 31.35
N MET A 343 -9.08 17.44 31.58
CA MET A 343 -7.99 17.04 32.48
C MET A 343 -6.63 17.59 31.98
N TYR A 344 -6.38 17.58 30.67
CA TYR A 344 -5.15 18.14 30.10
C TYR A 344 -5.14 19.67 30.14
N GLU A 345 -6.28 20.33 29.91
CA GLU A 345 -6.42 21.79 30.07
C GLU A 345 -6.12 22.24 31.51
N GLU A 346 -6.64 21.52 32.50
CA GLU A 346 -6.35 21.78 33.92
C GLU A 346 -4.88 21.51 34.26
N LYS A 347 -4.31 20.42 33.73
CA LYS A 347 -2.92 20.02 34.00
C LYS A 347 -1.89 21.00 33.42
N PHE A 348 -2.11 21.49 32.21
CA PHE A 348 -1.16 22.36 31.51
C PHE A 348 -1.49 23.85 31.63
N GLY A 349 -2.69 24.19 32.12
CA GLY A 349 -3.11 25.57 32.39
C GLY A 349 -2.94 26.47 31.16
N HIS A 350 -2.16 27.56 31.32
CA HIS A 350 -1.90 28.53 30.24
C HIS A 350 -0.69 28.18 29.36
N ALA A 351 -0.03 27.04 29.59
CA ALA A 351 1.12 26.64 28.78
C ALA A 351 0.70 26.32 27.34
N LYS A 352 1.55 26.68 26.38
CA LYS A 352 1.42 26.19 25.00
C LYS A 352 1.92 24.75 24.96
N VAL A 353 1.07 23.82 24.50
CA VAL A 353 1.41 22.40 24.35
C VAL A 353 1.82 22.14 22.90
N ILE A 354 2.98 21.54 22.72
CA ILE A 354 3.48 21.06 21.42
C ILE A 354 3.44 19.53 21.48
N VAL A 355 2.84 18.90 20.48
CA VAL A 355 2.68 17.45 20.41
C VAL A 355 3.39 16.91 19.17
N GLY A 356 4.24 15.90 19.37
CA GLY A 356 4.82 15.06 18.32
C GLY A 356 4.42 13.62 18.60
N VAL A 357 3.85 12.95 17.61
CA VAL A 357 3.42 11.55 17.71
C VAL A 357 4.06 10.80 16.56
N ASP A 358 5.15 10.10 16.88
CA ASP A 358 5.99 9.45 15.90
C ASP A 358 6.37 8.05 16.39
N ARG A 359 6.61 7.12 15.47
CA ARG A 359 7.29 5.88 15.82
C ARG A 359 8.75 6.20 16.17
N LEU A 360 9.30 5.51 17.16
CA LEU A 360 10.70 5.68 17.50
C LEU A 360 11.57 4.93 16.46
N GLU A 361 11.91 5.62 15.38
CA GLU A 361 12.73 5.08 14.28
C GLU A 361 13.69 6.12 13.71
N PHE A 362 14.80 5.66 13.13
CA PHE A 362 15.92 6.54 12.77
C PHE A 362 15.65 7.47 11.58
N VAL A 363 14.64 7.16 10.76
CA VAL A 363 14.23 8.02 9.63
C VAL A 363 13.37 9.19 10.09
N ILE A 364 12.74 9.08 11.26
CA ILE A 364 12.05 10.20 11.89
C ILE A 364 13.10 11.01 12.66
N PHE A 365 13.86 11.80 11.92
CA PHE A 365 14.79 12.80 12.45
C PHE A 365 14.10 13.87 13.30
N SER A 366 12.77 13.95 13.23
CA SER A 366 11.95 14.95 13.90
C SER A 366 12.23 15.00 15.40
N LEU A 367 12.28 13.88 16.13
CA LEU A 367 12.37 13.94 17.59
C LEU A 367 13.70 14.57 18.07
N CYS A 368 14.84 14.17 17.50
CA CYS A 368 16.14 14.73 17.87
C CYS A 368 16.29 16.20 17.44
N LEU A 369 15.79 16.57 16.26
CA LEU A 369 15.84 17.95 15.77
C LEU A 369 14.88 18.87 16.54
N VAL A 370 13.65 18.41 16.80
CA VAL A 370 12.66 19.12 17.62
C VAL A 370 13.22 19.33 19.02
N VAL A 371 13.74 18.29 19.67
CA VAL A 371 14.34 18.41 21.02
C VAL A 371 15.56 19.36 20.99
N ARG A 372 16.40 19.33 19.96
CA ARG A 372 17.53 20.27 19.82
C ARG A 372 17.07 21.70 19.59
N TYR A 373 16.03 21.91 18.80
CA TYR A 373 15.46 23.24 18.53
C TYR A 373 14.84 23.87 19.79
N PHE A 374 14.25 23.05 20.66
CA PHE A 374 13.68 23.49 21.93
C PHE A 374 14.67 23.46 23.11
N ARG A 375 15.94 23.04 22.90
CA ARG A 375 16.97 23.27 23.92
C ARG A 375 17.28 24.77 23.95
N PRO A 376 17.25 25.42 25.12
CA PRO A 376 17.77 26.78 25.24
C PRO A 376 19.21 26.80 24.73
N CYS A 377 19.57 27.79 23.90
CA CYS A 377 20.98 28.14 23.75
C CYS A 377 21.48 28.47 25.15
N SER A 378 22.34 27.61 25.71
CA SER A 378 23.08 27.92 26.92
C SER A 378 23.88 29.18 26.63
N SER A 379 23.45 30.31 27.20
CA SER A 379 24.18 31.58 27.22
C SER A 379 25.45 31.46 28.04
#